data_AF-A0A954TMZ1-F1
#
_entry.id   AF-A0A954TMZ1-F1
#
_cell.length_a   1.000
_cell.length_b   1.000
_cell.length_c   1.000
_cell.angle_alpha   90.00
_cell.angle_beta   90.00
_cell.angle_gamma   90.00
#
_symmetry.space_group_name_H-M   'P 1'
#
loop_
_entity.id
_entity.type
_entity.pdbx_description
1 polymer ?
#
loop_
_entity_poly.entity_id
_entity_poly.type
_entity_poly.pdbx_seq_one_letter_code
_entity_poly.pdbx_strand_id
1 'polypeptide(L)'
;LSGGQQQRAGIARSLINQPEFILADEATGNLDTVTTDEILDLFDRLNRQGCTIVMVTHEEDVALRARRIVRLRDGVIEADQRMRPPATVDASQTDPFLLPGSSATRARHGNAPGRLLLRLRDVRVGMKTLMMHPLRSMLTVLGIFIGVASVIWLLAISEGIAHKANQQIEQLGANNILVTTSRPSGDQVKTKVYYYGLTEEDCTHLENTIPSITLAIPFYRRTGREFRYLDRMMEGEINACTSEYRELYQLEMLSGRFITPNDAETLSNVCVLDYQVAKKLFRHEDPIGRSIHIIDDFFKVVGVTKPRAEIERIKGTSAGQDFSDNVYIPLETYWIRFGEAYSTGNNGGRAVSQITLRLKDQDDAIATGHAVEQALKRTHLFVDFEIGVPLELLQQARNTRLMFMAMMALLASISLVVGGIGIM
;
A
#
# COMPACT_ATOMS: atom_id res chain seq x y z
N LEU A 1 -27.52 38.29 30.79
CA LEU A 1 -28.21 38.21 32.09
C LEU A 1 -27.56 39.23 33.01
N SER A 2 -28.33 40.13 33.63
CA SER A 2 -27.81 40.99 34.72
C SER A 2 -27.37 40.12 35.90
N GLY A 3 -26.54 40.65 36.81
CA GLY A 3 -26.09 39.92 38.00
C GLY A 3 -27.26 39.28 38.78
N GLY A 4 -28.30 40.06 39.04
CA GLY A 4 -29.51 39.54 39.69
C GLY A 4 -30.32 38.51 38.89
N GLN A 5 -30.27 38.53 37.56
CA GLN A 5 -30.86 37.47 36.73
C GLN A 5 -30.04 36.18 36.78
N GLN A 6 -28.70 36.26 36.83
CA GLN A 6 -27.84 35.08 37.00
C GLN A 6 -28.04 34.44 38.37
N GLN A 7 -28.21 35.24 39.42
CA GLN A 7 -28.47 34.79 40.77
C GLN A 7 -29.81 34.04 40.87
N ARG A 8 -30.88 34.59 40.28
CA ARG A 8 -32.18 33.91 40.18
C ARG A 8 -32.11 32.59 39.39
N ALA A 9 -31.36 32.54 38.29
CA ALA A 9 -31.14 31.29 37.56
C ALA A 9 -30.35 30.27 38.40
N GLY A 10 -29.41 30.72 39.23
CA GLY A 10 -28.68 29.90 40.19
C GLY A 10 -29.60 29.30 41.26
N ILE A 11 -30.53 30.10 41.80
CA ILE A 11 -31.55 29.66 42.76
C ILE A 11 -32.51 28.66 42.09
N ALA A 12 -32.99 28.93 40.88
CA ALA A 12 -33.82 27.96 40.15
C ALA A 12 -33.09 26.63 39.91
N ARG A 13 -31.78 26.67 39.63
CA ARG A 13 -30.93 25.47 39.48
C ARG A 13 -30.80 24.67 40.78
N SER A 14 -30.72 25.31 41.94
CA SER A 14 -30.64 24.59 43.22
C SER A 14 -31.97 23.93 43.59
N LEU A 15 -33.10 24.52 43.19
CA LEU A 15 -34.44 24.00 43.47
C LEU A 15 -34.91 22.87 42.55
N ILE A 16 -34.29 22.68 41.38
CA ILE A 16 -34.78 21.75 40.34
C ILE A 16 -34.83 20.28 40.79
N ASN A 17 -33.95 19.89 41.73
CA ASN A 17 -33.86 18.53 42.24
C ASN A 17 -34.63 18.32 43.55
N GLN A 18 -35.50 19.27 43.94
CA GLN A 18 -36.24 19.24 45.21
C GLN A 18 -35.34 18.92 46.41
N PRO A 19 -34.34 19.76 46.70
CA PRO A 19 -33.36 19.47 47.73
C PRO A 19 -34.00 19.47 49.13
N GLU A 20 -33.65 18.49 49.96
CA GLU A 20 -33.98 18.51 51.40
C GLU A 20 -33.19 19.59 52.17
N PHE A 21 -32.07 20.05 51.58
CA PHE A 21 -31.13 20.98 52.20
C PHE A 21 -30.60 21.99 51.17
N ILE A 22 -30.68 23.29 51.49
CA ILE A 22 -30.18 24.39 50.66
C ILE A 22 -29.08 25.15 51.40
N LEU A 23 -27.92 25.28 50.76
CA LEU A 23 -26.84 26.18 51.15
C LEU A 23 -26.93 27.44 50.31
N ALA A 24 -27.10 28.58 50.96
CA ALA A 24 -27.25 29.89 50.34
C ALA A 24 -26.08 30.80 50.79
N ASP A 25 -25.01 30.84 49.99
CA ASP A 25 -23.88 31.73 50.26
C ASP A 25 -24.12 33.10 49.61
N GLU A 26 -24.32 34.14 50.43
CA GLU A 26 -24.57 35.53 50.01
C GLU A 26 -25.66 35.64 48.94
N ALA A 27 -26.76 34.91 49.13
CA ALA A 27 -27.80 34.72 48.11
C ALA A 27 -28.55 36.02 47.72
N THR A 28 -28.36 37.11 48.46
CA THR A 28 -29.03 38.41 48.24
C THR A 28 -28.09 39.58 47.93
N GLY A 29 -26.76 39.41 48.04
CA GLY A 29 -25.81 40.54 48.03
C GLY A 29 -25.66 41.31 46.70
N ASN A 30 -26.20 40.81 45.58
CA ASN A 30 -26.15 41.45 44.26
C ASN A 30 -27.55 41.81 43.71
N LEU A 31 -28.55 41.95 44.60
CA LEU A 31 -29.94 42.19 44.25
C LEU A 31 -30.44 43.54 44.78
N ASP A 32 -31.45 44.07 44.10
CA ASP A 32 -32.24 45.19 44.62
C ASP A 32 -33.13 44.73 45.78
N THR A 33 -33.49 45.66 46.67
CA THR A 33 -34.24 45.39 47.90
C THR A 33 -35.55 44.63 47.65
N VAL A 34 -36.29 44.96 46.58
CA VAL A 34 -37.55 44.29 46.24
C VAL A 34 -37.31 42.83 45.89
N THR A 35 -36.32 42.54 45.03
CA THR A 35 -35.97 41.16 44.66
C THR A 35 -35.38 40.38 45.84
N THR A 36 -34.62 41.03 46.73
CA THR A 36 -34.11 40.42 47.97
C THR A 36 -35.26 39.93 48.84
N ASP A 37 -36.29 40.76 49.04
CA ASP A 37 -37.45 40.39 49.83
C ASP A 37 -38.23 39.23 49.23
N GLU A 38 -38.41 39.20 47.90
CA GLU A 38 -39.09 38.11 47.19
C GLU A 38 -38.37 36.75 47.35
N ILE A 39 -37.03 36.75 47.35
CA ILE A 39 -36.22 35.52 47.54
C ILE A 39 -36.27 35.05 48.98
N LEU A 40 -36.21 35.98 49.93
CA LEU A 40 -36.31 35.63 51.35
C LEU A 40 -37.74 35.13 51.67
N ASP A 41 -38.78 35.66 51.02
CA ASP A 41 -40.15 35.12 51.08
C ASP A 41 -40.20 33.69 50.55
N LEU A 42 -39.49 33.40 49.45
CA LEU A 42 -39.38 32.06 48.89
C LEU A 42 -38.67 31.10 49.86
N PHE A 43 -37.56 31.51 50.49
CA PHE A 43 -36.88 30.70 51.50
C PHE A 43 -37.74 30.47 52.73
N ASP A 44 -38.49 31.47 53.19
CA ASP A 44 -39.44 31.32 54.29
C ASP A 44 -40.52 30.25 53.96
N ARG A 45 -41.06 30.27 52.73
CA ARG A 45 -42.01 29.24 52.26
C ARG A 45 -41.39 27.85 52.21
N LEU A 46 -40.21 27.71 51.59
CA LEU A 46 -39.50 26.43 51.48
C LEU A 46 -39.14 25.86 52.86
N ASN A 47 -38.75 26.72 53.81
CA ASN A 47 -38.47 26.30 55.18
C ASN A 47 -39.72 25.79 55.90
N ARG A 48 -40.89 26.42 55.70
CA ARG A 48 -42.17 25.93 56.24
C ARG A 48 -42.62 24.62 55.60
N GLN A 49 -42.20 24.36 54.36
CA GLN A 49 -42.42 23.09 53.67
C GLN A 49 -41.45 21.97 54.12
N GLY A 50 -40.53 22.25 55.05
CA GLY A 50 -39.62 21.25 55.62
C GLY A 50 -38.21 21.23 55.00
N CYS A 51 -37.92 22.12 54.04
CA CYS A 51 -36.55 22.27 53.52
C CYS A 51 -35.65 22.95 54.56
N THR A 52 -34.48 22.37 54.83
CA THR A 52 -33.50 22.98 55.72
C THR A 52 -32.66 23.98 54.94
N ILE A 53 -32.67 25.25 55.36
CA ILE A 53 -31.95 26.32 54.68
C ILE A 53 -30.86 26.85 55.62
N VAL A 54 -29.62 26.87 55.14
CA VAL A 54 -28.49 27.53 55.80
C VAL A 54 -28.02 28.65 54.89
N MET A 55 -28.12 29.88 55.37
CA MET A 55 -27.74 31.07 54.63
C MET A 55 -26.58 31.78 55.32
N VAL A 56 -25.58 32.13 54.53
CA VAL A 56 -24.45 32.99 54.93
C VAL A 56 -24.73 34.38 54.39
N THR A 57 -24.67 35.39 55.25
CA THR A 57 -24.88 36.79 54.88
C THR A 57 -24.09 37.70 55.80
N HIS A 58 -23.57 38.80 55.26
CA HIS A 58 -23.02 39.91 56.04
C HIS A 58 -24.06 41.01 56.37
N GLU A 59 -25.27 40.92 55.81
CA GLU A 59 -26.35 41.88 56.05
C GLU A 59 -27.17 41.48 57.29
N GLU A 60 -27.19 42.35 58.31
CA GLU A 60 -27.88 42.07 59.57
C GLU A 60 -29.41 41.96 59.38
N ASP A 61 -29.99 42.77 58.50
CA ASP A 61 -31.43 42.75 58.19
C ASP A 61 -31.88 41.40 57.60
N VAL A 62 -31.03 40.80 56.74
CA VAL A 62 -31.27 39.48 56.15
C VAL A 62 -31.09 38.37 57.19
N ALA A 63 -30.10 38.49 58.07
CA ALA A 63 -29.86 37.53 59.15
C ALA A 63 -31.02 37.49 60.16
N LEU A 64 -31.60 38.65 60.49
CA LEU A 64 -32.75 38.77 61.41
C LEU A 64 -33.99 38.02 60.89
N ARG A 65 -34.08 37.81 59.58
CA ARG A 65 -35.15 37.04 58.94
C ARG A 65 -35.01 35.53 59.13
N ALA A 66 -33.86 35.03 59.57
CA ALA A 66 -33.69 33.63 59.94
C ALA A 66 -34.31 33.30 61.32
N ARG A 67 -34.52 32.00 61.59
CA ARG A 67 -35.00 31.52 62.91
C ARG A 67 -33.87 31.26 63.90
N ARG A 68 -32.66 31.02 63.40
CA ARG A 68 -31.42 30.82 64.16
C ARG A 68 -30.32 31.59 63.47
N ILE A 69 -29.53 32.34 64.23
CA ILE A 69 -28.42 33.15 63.77
C ILE A 69 -27.16 32.62 64.45
N VAL A 70 -26.18 32.23 63.64
CA VAL A 70 -24.86 31.80 64.12
C VAL A 70 -23.84 32.84 63.63
N ARG A 71 -23.18 33.54 64.55
CA ARG A 71 -22.11 34.49 64.24
C ARG A 71 -20.76 33.79 64.34
N LEU A 72 -20.00 33.83 63.26
CA LEU A 72 -18.62 33.34 63.21
C LEU A 72 -17.66 34.52 63.16
N ARG A 73 -16.57 34.43 63.92
CA ARG A 73 -15.46 35.39 63.91
C ARG A 73 -14.15 34.63 64.06
N ASP A 74 -13.18 34.95 63.20
CA ASP A 74 -11.85 34.32 63.19
C ASP A 74 -11.88 32.77 63.19
N GLY A 75 -12.86 32.18 62.47
CA GLY A 75 -13.03 30.74 62.36
C GLY A 75 -13.70 30.05 63.56
N VAL A 76 -14.12 30.81 64.58
CA VAL A 76 -14.80 30.31 65.78
C VAL A 76 -16.24 30.83 65.84
N ILE A 77 -17.17 30.04 66.39
CA ILE A 77 -18.55 30.48 66.65
C ILE A 77 -18.54 31.40 67.87
N GLU A 78 -18.79 32.68 67.65
CA GLU A 78 -18.84 33.71 68.70
C GLU A 78 -20.23 33.75 69.37
N ALA A 79 -21.30 33.54 68.58
CA ALA A 79 -22.66 33.50 69.11
C ALA A 79 -23.55 32.54 68.32
N ASP A 80 -24.47 31.87 69.00
CA ASP A 80 -25.48 31.00 68.42
C ASP A 80 -26.83 31.26 69.11
N GLN A 81 -27.70 31.98 68.42
CA GLN A 81 -28.94 32.49 68.98
C GLN A 81 -30.13 31.98 68.17
N ARG A 82 -31.10 31.36 68.85
CA ARG A 82 -32.37 30.96 68.24
C ARG A 82 -33.41 32.05 68.47
N MET A 83 -33.69 32.82 67.42
CA MET A 83 -34.62 33.96 67.43
C MET A 83 -36.08 33.53 67.45
N ARG A 84 -36.41 32.39 66.81
CA ARG A 84 -37.79 31.86 66.72
C ARG A 84 -37.81 30.34 66.87
N PRO A 85 -38.92 29.75 67.36
CA PRO A 85 -39.11 28.30 67.32
C PRO A 85 -38.97 27.76 65.88
N PRO A 86 -38.58 26.48 65.70
CA PRO A 86 -38.58 25.84 64.39
C PRO A 86 -39.92 26.04 63.67
N ALA A 87 -39.88 26.16 62.34
CA ALA A 87 -41.12 26.22 61.57
C ALA A 87 -41.96 24.97 61.83
N THR A 88 -43.24 25.14 62.11
CA THR A 88 -44.22 24.05 62.06
C THR A 88 -44.45 23.72 60.59
N VAL A 89 -44.34 22.45 60.22
CA VAL A 89 -44.61 22.01 58.85
C VAL A 89 -46.12 22.05 58.65
N ASP A 90 -46.60 23.00 57.84
CA ASP A 90 -48.02 23.16 57.55
C ASP A 90 -48.49 22.07 56.58
N ALA A 91 -49.14 21.04 57.11
CA ALA A 91 -49.66 19.91 56.31
C ALA A 91 -50.78 20.30 55.32
N SER A 92 -51.34 21.51 55.43
CA SER A 92 -52.45 22.02 54.60
C SER A 92 -52.02 22.86 53.40
N GLN A 93 -50.74 23.25 53.31
CA GLN A 93 -50.16 23.94 52.15
C GLN A 93 -49.13 23.06 51.46
N THR A 94 -49.57 21.90 50.98
CA THR A 94 -48.77 21.09 50.07
C THR A 94 -48.96 21.65 48.67
N ASP A 95 -48.04 22.51 48.24
CA ASP A 95 -47.90 22.79 46.81
C ASP A 95 -47.61 21.45 46.12
N PRO A 96 -48.31 21.09 45.02
CA PRO A 96 -48.10 19.81 44.32
C PRO A 96 -46.65 19.59 43.86
N PHE A 97 -45.86 20.67 43.85
CA PHE A 97 -44.47 20.66 43.44
C PHE A 97 -43.50 20.14 44.51
N LEU A 98 -43.90 20.07 45.79
CA LEU A 98 -42.98 19.71 46.87
C LEU A 98 -43.65 18.76 47.89
N LEU A 99 -43.19 17.50 47.80
CA LEU A 99 -43.39 16.33 48.66
C LEU A 99 -44.50 15.34 48.26
N PRO A 100 -44.06 14.10 47.95
CA PRO A 100 -44.40 12.98 48.82
C PRO A 100 -43.14 12.27 49.36
N GLY A 101 -43.04 12.21 50.70
CA GLY A 101 -42.45 11.13 51.48
C GLY A 101 -41.09 10.58 51.07
N SER A 102 -40.04 11.02 51.77
CA SER A 102 -38.85 10.22 52.01
C SER A 102 -39.21 8.98 52.83
N SER A 103 -39.66 7.93 52.14
CA SER A 103 -39.54 6.56 52.64
C SER A 103 -38.44 5.87 51.87
N ALA A 104 -37.36 5.62 52.59
CA ALA A 104 -36.25 4.78 52.20
C ALA A 104 -36.74 3.49 51.51
N THR A 105 -36.76 3.51 50.18
CA THR A 105 -36.83 2.30 49.37
C THR A 105 -35.50 2.16 48.67
N ARG A 106 -34.70 1.24 49.21
CA ARG A 106 -33.68 0.47 48.49
C ARG A 106 -33.89 0.54 46.98
N ALA A 107 -33.05 1.30 46.28
CA ALA A 107 -32.78 1.04 44.87
C ALA A 107 -31.90 -0.21 44.79
N ARG A 108 -32.52 -1.36 45.06
CA ARG A 108 -31.99 -2.68 44.73
C ARG A 108 -32.48 -2.97 43.31
N HIS A 109 -31.52 -3.35 42.47
CA HIS A 109 -31.68 -4.11 41.23
C HIS A 109 -32.23 -3.43 39.97
N GLY A 110 -31.53 -3.74 38.87
CA GLY A 110 -32.13 -3.82 37.55
C GLY A 110 -31.31 -3.11 36.49
N ASN A 111 -30.62 -3.88 35.65
CA ASN A 111 -30.10 -3.42 34.37
C ASN A 111 -31.19 -2.62 33.63
N ALA A 112 -31.05 -1.30 33.55
CA ALA A 112 -31.98 -0.44 32.82
C ALA A 112 -31.34 0.02 31.50
N PRO A 113 -32.08 -0.05 30.37
CA PRO A 113 -31.63 0.34 29.02
C PRO A 113 -31.46 1.86 28.83
N GLY A 114 -31.53 2.65 29.91
CA GLY A 114 -31.38 4.12 29.89
C GLY A 114 -29.93 4.62 29.75
N ARG A 115 -28.91 3.76 29.89
CA ARG A 115 -27.50 4.13 29.70
C ARG A 115 -27.20 4.59 28.27
N LEU A 116 -27.89 4.06 27.25
CA LEU A 116 -27.71 4.48 25.86
C LEU A 116 -28.31 5.87 25.60
N LEU A 117 -29.48 6.15 26.20
CA LEU A 117 -30.18 7.42 26.06
C LEU A 117 -29.48 8.56 26.81
N LEU A 118 -28.87 8.25 27.98
CA LEU A 118 -27.97 9.16 28.70
C LEU A 118 -26.72 9.49 27.87
N ARG A 119 -26.11 8.51 27.19
CA ARG A 119 -24.98 8.76 26.28
C ARG A 119 -25.33 9.70 25.13
N LEU A 120 -26.53 9.60 24.55
CA LEU A 120 -26.97 10.50 23.49
C LEU A 120 -27.10 11.95 23.98
N ARG A 121 -27.53 12.14 25.22
CA ARG A 121 -27.61 13.47 25.84
C ARG A 121 -26.20 14.03 26.09
N ASP A 122 -25.25 13.21 26.53
CA ASP A 122 -23.86 13.63 26.74
C ASP A 122 -23.17 13.97 25.41
N VAL A 123 -23.40 13.18 24.36
CA VAL A 123 -22.92 13.49 22.99
C VAL A 123 -23.52 14.80 22.48
N ARG A 124 -24.81 15.06 22.75
CA ARG A 124 -25.46 16.32 22.36
C ARG A 124 -24.86 17.52 23.09
N VAL A 125 -24.54 17.38 24.37
CA VAL A 125 -23.84 18.44 25.14
C VAL A 125 -22.43 18.63 24.61
N GLY A 126 -21.68 17.55 24.35
CA GLY A 126 -20.36 17.61 23.74
C GLY A 126 -20.37 18.33 22.39
N MET A 127 -21.30 17.98 21.51
CA MET A 127 -21.47 18.63 20.21
C MET A 127 -21.79 20.12 20.35
N LYS A 128 -22.66 20.49 21.31
CA LYS A 128 -22.98 21.89 21.60
C LYS A 128 -21.74 22.65 22.09
N THR A 129 -20.89 22.02 22.89
CA THR A 129 -19.62 22.61 23.36
C THR A 129 -18.62 22.83 22.23
N LEU A 130 -18.50 21.88 21.28
CA LEU A 130 -17.69 22.08 20.08
C LEU A 130 -18.23 23.25 19.24
N MET A 131 -19.55 23.36 19.06
CA MET A 131 -20.17 24.47 18.32
C MET A 131 -19.97 25.84 19.00
N MET A 132 -19.79 25.88 20.32
CA MET A 132 -19.52 27.13 21.06
C MET A 132 -18.10 27.67 20.84
N HIS A 133 -17.15 26.84 20.41
CA HIS A 133 -15.76 27.25 20.16
C HIS A 133 -15.29 26.86 18.75
N PRO A 134 -15.84 27.51 17.69
CA PRO A 134 -15.66 27.08 16.31
C PRO A 134 -14.20 27.10 15.85
N LEU A 135 -13.44 28.14 16.22
CA LEU A 135 -12.02 28.28 15.84
C LEU A 135 -11.16 27.17 16.44
N ARG A 136 -11.30 26.90 17.74
CA ARG A 136 -10.50 25.88 18.43
C ARG A 136 -10.82 24.48 17.89
N SER A 137 -12.11 24.15 17.78
CA SER A 137 -12.54 22.86 17.26
C SER A 137 -12.19 22.66 15.78
N MET A 138 -12.26 23.69 14.95
CA MET A 138 -11.85 23.61 13.56
C MET A 138 -10.35 23.38 13.43
N LEU A 139 -9.53 24.12 14.19
CA LEU A 139 -8.07 24.01 14.11
C LEU A 139 -7.57 22.63 14.54
N THR A 140 -8.15 22.04 15.58
CA THR A 140 -7.79 20.68 16.02
C THR A 140 -8.23 19.61 15.04
N VAL A 141 -9.46 19.69 14.51
CA VAL A 141 -9.94 18.75 13.49
C VAL A 141 -9.11 18.85 12.22
N LEU A 142 -8.76 20.07 11.80
CA LEU A 142 -7.90 20.28 10.64
C LEU A 142 -6.50 19.70 10.85
N GLY A 143 -5.91 19.86 12.03
CA GLY A 143 -4.61 19.26 12.38
C GLY A 143 -4.63 17.74 12.30
N ILE A 144 -5.65 17.10 12.90
CA ILE A 144 -5.84 15.64 12.83
C ILE A 144 -6.05 15.19 11.38
N PHE A 145 -6.90 15.91 10.63
CA PHE A 145 -7.20 15.59 9.25
C PHE A 145 -5.94 15.65 8.37
N ILE A 146 -5.16 16.73 8.46
CA ILE A 146 -3.92 16.87 7.68
C ILE A 146 -2.91 15.80 8.08
N GLY A 147 -2.77 15.50 9.38
CA GLY A 147 -1.84 14.47 9.86
C GLY A 147 -2.18 13.08 9.34
N VAL A 148 -3.45 12.66 9.45
CA VAL A 148 -3.90 11.35 8.97
C VAL A 148 -3.87 11.27 7.44
N ALA A 149 -4.33 12.32 6.75
CA ALA A 149 -4.33 12.36 5.29
C ALA A 149 -2.91 12.27 4.71
N SER A 150 -1.96 12.99 5.31
CA SER A 150 -0.55 12.96 4.87
C SER A 150 0.06 11.56 5.02
N VAL A 151 -0.19 10.86 6.13
CA VAL A 151 0.32 9.49 6.34
C VAL A 151 -0.30 8.52 5.33
N ILE A 152 -1.61 8.59 5.09
CA ILE A 152 -2.30 7.72 4.13
C ILE A 152 -1.80 7.98 2.69
N TRP A 153 -1.69 9.24 2.29
CA TRP A 153 -1.18 9.61 0.96
C TRP A 153 0.24 9.13 0.76
N LEU A 154 1.09 9.31 1.77
CA LEU A 154 2.47 8.89 1.74
C LEU A 154 2.54 7.37 1.50
N LEU A 155 1.86 6.56 2.32
CA LEU A 155 1.80 5.10 2.14
C LEU A 155 1.31 4.69 0.73
N ALA A 156 0.23 5.29 0.26
CA ALA A 156 -0.33 5.00 -1.06
C ALA A 156 0.67 5.32 -2.20
N ILE A 157 1.39 6.44 -2.11
CA ILE A 157 2.41 6.82 -3.10
C ILE A 157 3.59 5.84 -3.07
N SER A 158 4.06 5.40 -1.89
CA SER A 158 5.17 4.43 -1.84
C SER A 158 4.82 3.11 -2.49
N GLU A 159 3.63 2.57 -2.20
CA GLU A 159 3.21 1.30 -2.76
C GLU A 159 3.05 1.42 -4.28
N GLY A 160 2.49 2.54 -4.76
CA GLY A 160 2.37 2.81 -6.19
C GLY A 160 3.71 2.92 -6.91
N ILE A 161 4.69 3.64 -6.34
CA ILE A 161 6.04 3.76 -6.93
C ILE A 161 6.76 2.42 -6.91
N ALA A 162 6.69 1.69 -5.79
CA ALA A 162 7.30 0.36 -5.68
C ALA A 162 6.72 -0.60 -6.71
N HIS A 163 5.40 -0.58 -6.92
CA HIS A 163 4.73 -1.39 -7.93
C HIS A 163 5.17 -1.02 -9.35
N LYS A 164 5.24 0.27 -9.67
CA LYS A 164 5.69 0.75 -10.98
C LYS A 164 7.16 0.42 -11.25
N ALA A 165 8.02 0.54 -10.24
CA ALA A 165 9.43 0.16 -10.33
C ALA A 165 9.57 -1.35 -10.61
N ASN A 166 8.83 -2.19 -9.87
CA ASN A 166 8.83 -3.63 -10.10
C ASN A 166 8.37 -3.99 -11.53
N GLN A 167 7.30 -3.36 -12.04
CA GLN A 167 6.84 -3.59 -13.41
C GLN A 167 7.87 -3.20 -14.47
N GLN A 168 8.58 -2.08 -14.29
CA GLN A 168 9.66 -1.70 -15.20
C GLN A 168 10.81 -2.71 -15.20
N ILE A 169 11.14 -3.25 -14.02
CA ILE A 169 12.18 -4.28 -13.86
C ILE A 169 11.75 -5.60 -14.53
N GLU A 170 10.48 -5.99 -14.38
CA GLU A 170 9.92 -7.15 -15.08
C GLU A 170 9.99 -7.00 -16.61
N GLN A 171 9.70 -5.81 -17.14
CA GLN A 171 9.81 -5.52 -18.58
C GLN A 171 11.25 -5.60 -19.12
N LEU A 172 12.24 -5.36 -18.26
CA LEU A 172 13.66 -5.51 -18.59
C LEU A 172 14.12 -6.99 -18.52
N GLY A 173 13.22 -7.92 -18.19
CA GLY A 173 13.51 -9.35 -18.16
C GLY A 173 14.26 -9.81 -16.90
N ALA A 174 14.18 -9.07 -15.79
CA ALA A 174 14.92 -9.38 -14.57
C ALA A 174 14.47 -10.66 -13.83
N ASN A 175 13.37 -11.28 -14.27
CA ASN A 175 12.90 -12.59 -13.78
C ASN A 175 13.47 -13.74 -14.62
N ASN A 176 14.37 -13.43 -15.56
CA ASN A 176 14.96 -14.41 -16.45
C ASN A 176 16.43 -14.59 -16.09
N ILE A 177 16.87 -15.83 -15.97
CA ILE A 177 18.28 -16.20 -15.92
C ILE A 177 18.70 -16.54 -17.34
N LEU A 178 19.79 -15.91 -17.75
CA LEU A 178 20.38 -16.10 -19.05
C LEU A 178 21.51 -17.14 -18.94
N VAL A 179 21.42 -18.24 -19.68
CA VAL A 179 22.53 -19.19 -19.82
C VAL A 179 23.00 -19.14 -21.27
N THR A 180 24.22 -18.68 -21.52
CA THR A 180 24.81 -18.57 -22.86
C THR A 180 25.92 -19.58 -23.04
N THR A 181 25.99 -20.19 -24.21
CA THR A 181 27.13 -21.02 -24.60
C THR A 181 28.36 -20.14 -24.74
N SER A 182 29.44 -20.51 -24.04
CA SER A 182 30.74 -19.85 -24.13
C SER A 182 31.78 -20.82 -24.67
N ARG A 183 32.69 -20.32 -25.51
CA ARG A 183 33.75 -21.16 -26.07
C ARG A 183 34.79 -21.42 -24.97
N PRO A 184 35.13 -22.69 -24.65
CA PRO A 184 36.13 -22.99 -23.64
C PRO A 184 37.51 -22.45 -24.05
N SER A 185 38.27 -21.98 -23.06
CA SER A 185 39.62 -21.42 -23.25
C SER A 185 40.56 -22.40 -23.94
N GLY A 186 41.32 -21.92 -24.93
CA GLY A 186 42.13 -22.74 -25.85
C GLY A 186 43.21 -23.65 -25.23
N ASP A 187 43.53 -23.48 -23.94
CA ASP A 187 44.54 -24.28 -23.24
C ASP A 187 44.05 -25.71 -22.89
N GLN A 188 42.73 -25.94 -22.90
CA GLN A 188 42.12 -27.25 -22.61
C GLN A 188 41.84 -28.08 -23.88
N VAL A 189 42.17 -27.57 -25.07
CA VAL A 189 41.54 -27.98 -26.34
C VAL A 189 42.64 -28.38 -27.35
N LYS A 190 43.05 -29.66 -27.35
CA LYS A 190 44.13 -30.20 -28.21
C LYS A 190 43.68 -30.92 -29.50
N THR A 191 42.38 -31.11 -29.72
CA THR A 191 41.86 -31.88 -30.87
C THR A 191 40.97 -31.03 -31.81
N LYS A 192 40.94 -31.35 -33.11
CA LYS A 192 40.41 -30.47 -34.17
C LYS A 192 38.87 -30.45 -34.30
N VAL A 193 38.14 -31.23 -33.50
CA VAL A 193 36.67 -31.32 -33.51
C VAL A 193 36.21 -31.41 -32.05
N TYR A 194 35.55 -30.37 -31.54
CA TYR A 194 34.94 -30.40 -30.21
C TYR A 194 33.46 -30.13 -30.32
N TYR A 195 32.71 -31.02 -29.68
CA TYR A 195 31.34 -30.82 -29.28
C TYR A 195 31.37 -30.04 -27.96
N TYR A 196 30.84 -28.82 -27.96
CA TYR A 196 30.77 -27.97 -26.77
C TYR A 196 29.53 -27.10 -26.84
N GLY A 197 29.11 -26.60 -25.68
CA GLY A 197 27.97 -25.74 -25.53
C GLY A 197 26.72 -26.47 -25.08
N LEU A 198 25.73 -25.65 -24.72
CA LEU A 198 24.43 -26.06 -24.23
C LEU A 198 23.69 -26.88 -25.29
N THR A 199 22.85 -27.80 -24.84
CA THR A 199 21.98 -28.62 -25.70
C THR A 199 20.50 -28.39 -25.40
N GLU A 200 19.64 -28.78 -26.33
CA GLU A 200 18.19 -28.80 -26.12
C GLU A 200 17.78 -29.75 -24.98
N GLU A 201 18.53 -30.83 -24.77
CA GLU A 201 18.33 -31.76 -23.65
C GLU A 201 18.59 -31.07 -22.31
N ASP A 202 19.62 -30.23 -22.23
CA ASP A 202 19.93 -29.47 -21.00
C ASP A 202 18.76 -28.55 -20.61
N CYS A 203 18.09 -27.95 -21.60
CA CYS A 203 16.89 -27.14 -21.37
C CYS A 203 15.79 -27.96 -20.66
N THR A 204 15.50 -29.15 -21.20
CA THR A 204 14.51 -30.07 -20.64
C THR A 204 14.94 -30.60 -19.26
N HIS A 205 16.23 -30.86 -19.05
CA HIS A 205 16.76 -31.30 -17.76
C HIS A 205 16.66 -30.23 -16.68
N LEU A 206 16.99 -28.97 -17.01
CA LEU A 206 16.92 -27.85 -16.06
C LEU A 206 15.48 -27.58 -15.64
N GLU A 207 14.54 -27.60 -16.58
CA GLU A 207 13.11 -27.42 -16.32
C GLU A 207 12.55 -28.52 -15.38
N ASN A 208 12.95 -29.78 -15.58
CA ASN A 208 12.50 -30.89 -14.73
C ASN A 208 13.20 -30.97 -13.36
N THR A 209 14.45 -30.50 -13.26
CA THR A 209 15.27 -30.65 -12.05
C THR A 209 15.02 -29.54 -11.04
N ILE A 210 14.78 -28.31 -11.52
CA ILE A 210 14.76 -27.12 -10.66
C ILE A 210 13.33 -26.57 -10.56
N PRO A 211 12.65 -26.71 -9.41
CA PRO A 211 11.25 -26.33 -9.26
C PRO A 211 11.01 -24.82 -9.28
N SER A 212 12.05 -24.00 -9.10
CA SER A 212 11.97 -22.53 -9.16
C SER A 212 11.83 -22.00 -10.59
N ILE A 213 12.12 -22.83 -11.60
CA ILE A 213 11.97 -22.49 -13.03
C ILE A 213 10.52 -22.79 -13.45
N THR A 214 9.90 -21.84 -14.15
CA THR A 214 8.55 -21.99 -14.70
C THR A 214 8.58 -22.45 -16.15
N LEU A 215 9.55 -21.94 -16.92
CA LEU A 215 9.66 -22.18 -18.34
C LEU A 215 11.13 -22.02 -18.77
N ALA A 216 11.63 -22.95 -19.56
CA ALA A 216 12.95 -22.89 -20.17
C ALA A 216 12.81 -22.74 -21.69
N ILE A 217 13.37 -21.66 -22.24
CA ILE A 217 13.24 -21.34 -23.67
C ILE A 217 14.62 -21.50 -24.33
N PRO A 218 14.83 -22.53 -25.16
CA PRO A 218 16.03 -22.67 -25.95
C PRO A 218 15.93 -21.81 -27.21
N PHE A 219 17.05 -21.22 -27.63
CA PHE A 219 17.16 -20.68 -28.98
C PHE A 219 18.58 -20.77 -29.51
N TYR A 220 18.68 -20.76 -30.83
CA TYR A 220 19.94 -20.77 -31.53
C TYR A 220 20.09 -19.49 -32.36
N ARG A 221 21.23 -18.82 -32.19
CA ARG A 221 21.57 -17.59 -32.89
C ARG A 221 22.69 -17.87 -33.87
N ARG A 222 22.51 -17.44 -35.11
CA ARG A 222 23.54 -17.49 -36.16
C ARG A 222 23.71 -16.12 -36.80
N THR A 223 24.80 -15.45 -36.44
CA THR A 223 25.19 -14.15 -36.98
C THR A 223 25.82 -14.29 -38.37
N GLY A 224 25.74 -13.20 -39.15
CA GLY A 224 26.47 -13.02 -40.40
C GLY A 224 25.94 -13.89 -41.55
N ARG A 225 24.62 -13.91 -41.74
CA ARG A 225 23.97 -14.68 -42.79
C ARG A 225 23.27 -13.77 -43.78
N GLU A 226 23.35 -14.15 -45.04
CA GLU A 226 22.78 -13.39 -46.15
C GLU A 226 21.30 -13.77 -46.34
N PHE A 227 20.47 -12.74 -46.42
CA PHE A 227 19.06 -12.81 -46.77
C PHE A 227 18.85 -12.15 -48.13
N ARG A 228 18.14 -12.84 -49.03
CA ARG A 228 17.90 -12.37 -50.39
C ARG A 228 16.42 -12.33 -50.72
N TYR A 229 16.02 -11.25 -51.38
CA TYR A 229 14.72 -11.10 -52.00
C TYR A 229 14.89 -10.45 -53.38
N LEU A 230 14.62 -11.20 -54.44
CA LEU A 230 14.87 -10.79 -55.82
C LEU A 230 16.34 -10.34 -56.02
N ASP A 231 16.56 -9.09 -56.43
CA ASP A 231 17.87 -8.46 -56.63
C ASP A 231 18.45 -7.82 -55.36
N ARG A 232 17.70 -7.85 -54.24
CA ARG A 232 18.07 -7.19 -52.99
C ARG A 232 18.64 -8.21 -52.01
N MET A 233 19.67 -7.76 -51.31
CA MET A 233 20.48 -8.59 -50.45
C MET A 233 20.89 -7.81 -49.20
N MET A 234 20.86 -8.47 -48.07
CA MET A 234 21.38 -7.93 -46.82
C MET A 234 21.95 -9.04 -45.95
N GLU A 235 22.85 -8.67 -45.07
CA GLU A 235 23.36 -9.54 -44.02
C GLU A 235 22.62 -9.24 -42.72
N GLY A 236 22.34 -10.27 -41.93
CA GLY A 236 21.74 -10.14 -40.60
C GLY A 236 21.89 -11.41 -39.78
N GLU A 237 21.08 -11.53 -38.74
CA GLU A 237 21.12 -12.67 -37.82
C GLU A 237 19.89 -13.56 -37.95
N ILE A 238 20.13 -14.87 -37.96
CA ILE A 238 19.06 -15.87 -37.87
C ILE A 238 18.86 -16.22 -36.40
N ASN A 239 17.64 -16.00 -35.91
CA ASN A 239 17.20 -16.43 -34.59
C ASN A 239 16.23 -17.60 -34.74
N ALA A 240 16.73 -18.80 -34.51
CA ALA A 240 15.92 -20.01 -34.48
C ALA A 240 15.32 -20.14 -33.07
N CYS A 241 13.99 -19.98 -32.96
CA CYS A 241 13.32 -19.87 -31.67
C CYS A 241 11.98 -20.61 -31.64
N THR A 242 11.44 -20.77 -30.43
CA THR A 242 10.11 -21.32 -30.19
C THR A 242 9.04 -20.22 -30.19
N SER A 243 7.77 -20.58 -29.99
CA SER A 243 6.65 -19.62 -30.03
C SER A 243 6.67 -18.65 -28.83
N GLU A 244 7.16 -19.14 -27.69
CA GLU A 244 7.25 -18.46 -26.40
C GLU A 244 8.28 -17.32 -26.42
N TYR A 245 9.21 -17.35 -27.39
CA TYR A 245 10.20 -16.30 -27.61
C TYR A 245 9.56 -14.91 -27.75
N ARG A 246 8.37 -14.84 -28.37
CA ARG A 246 7.60 -13.60 -28.49
C ARG A 246 7.21 -13.02 -27.13
N GLU A 247 6.72 -13.87 -26.24
CA GLU A 247 6.26 -13.44 -24.92
C GLU A 247 7.44 -13.07 -24.03
N LEU A 248 8.52 -13.87 -24.10
CA LEU A 248 9.75 -13.63 -23.37
C LEU A 248 10.34 -12.25 -23.64
N TYR A 249 10.43 -11.86 -24.92
CA TYR A 249 10.98 -10.57 -25.35
C TYR A 249 9.92 -9.51 -25.65
N GLN A 250 8.65 -9.77 -25.31
CA GLN A 250 7.50 -8.87 -25.54
C GLN A 250 7.50 -8.27 -26.96
N LEU A 251 7.69 -9.11 -27.97
CA LEU A 251 7.75 -8.66 -29.36
C LEU A 251 6.35 -8.28 -29.86
N GLU A 252 6.18 -7.00 -30.19
CA GLU A 252 4.99 -6.50 -30.83
C GLU A 252 5.04 -6.75 -32.34
N MET A 253 3.94 -7.25 -32.91
CA MET A 253 3.83 -7.43 -34.35
C MET A 253 3.39 -6.10 -34.98
N LEU A 254 4.07 -5.69 -36.05
CA LEU A 254 3.59 -4.63 -36.92
C LEU A 254 2.49 -5.16 -37.83
N SER A 255 2.73 -6.32 -38.45
CA SER A 255 1.82 -6.96 -39.39
C SER A 255 1.94 -8.48 -39.32
N GLY A 256 0.86 -9.19 -39.62
CA GLY A 256 0.84 -10.66 -39.67
C GLY A 256 0.85 -11.33 -38.30
N ARG A 257 1.43 -12.53 -38.21
CA ARG A 257 1.51 -13.33 -36.97
C ARG A 257 2.94 -13.73 -36.65
N PHE A 258 3.19 -14.08 -35.40
CA PHE A 258 4.45 -14.72 -35.02
C PHE A 258 4.43 -16.23 -35.32
N ILE A 259 5.55 -16.90 -35.06
CA ILE A 259 5.70 -18.36 -35.11
C ILE A 259 4.73 -19.00 -34.11
N THR A 260 4.06 -20.07 -34.54
CA THR A 260 3.13 -20.84 -33.71
C THR A 260 3.66 -22.26 -33.47
N PRO A 261 3.21 -22.96 -32.41
CA PRO A 261 3.62 -24.35 -32.16
C PRO A 261 3.36 -25.28 -33.36
N ASN A 262 2.25 -25.08 -34.08
CA ASN A 262 1.92 -25.84 -35.28
C ASN A 262 2.96 -25.68 -36.40
N ASP A 263 3.61 -24.51 -36.53
CA ASP A 263 4.67 -24.32 -37.53
C ASP A 263 5.92 -25.16 -37.21
N ALA A 264 6.21 -25.33 -35.91
CA ALA A 264 7.30 -26.17 -35.44
C ALA A 264 6.99 -27.66 -35.64
N GLU A 265 5.77 -28.11 -35.32
CA GLU A 265 5.34 -29.51 -35.52
C GLU A 265 5.30 -29.91 -37.00
N THR A 266 4.83 -29.01 -37.87
CA THR A 266 4.75 -29.27 -39.32
C THR A 266 6.05 -29.00 -40.07
N LEU A 267 7.09 -28.50 -39.38
CA LEU A 267 8.39 -28.15 -39.96
C LEU A 267 8.25 -27.20 -41.14
N SER A 268 7.33 -26.24 -41.01
CA SER A 268 6.98 -25.32 -42.07
C SER A 268 8.10 -24.31 -42.29
N ASN A 269 8.51 -24.11 -43.55
CA ASN A 269 9.48 -23.08 -43.94
C ASN A 269 8.84 -21.68 -43.85
N VAL A 270 8.63 -21.18 -42.64
CA VAL A 270 8.09 -19.85 -42.35
C VAL A 270 9.09 -19.01 -41.59
N CYS A 271 9.04 -17.70 -41.80
CA CYS A 271 9.88 -16.75 -41.06
C CYS A 271 9.10 -15.50 -40.67
N VAL A 272 9.57 -14.85 -39.60
CA VAL A 272 9.13 -13.53 -39.17
C VAL A 272 10.31 -12.59 -39.29
N LEU A 273 10.10 -11.42 -39.90
CA LEU A 273 11.15 -10.44 -40.11
C LEU A 273 11.08 -9.36 -39.03
N ASP A 274 12.23 -8.82 -38.66
CA ASP A 274 12.25 -7.53 -37.98
C ASP A 274 11.84 -6.38 -38.93
N TYR A 275 11.59 -5.22 -38.34
CA TYR A 275 11.22 -4.04 -39.12
C TYR A 275 12.33 -3.60 -40.08
N GLN A 276 13.61 -3.70 -39.71
CA GLN A 276 14.70 -3.21 -40.55
C GLN A 276 14.95 -4.14 -41.75
N VAL A 277 14.90 -5.46 -41.56
CA VAL A 277 14.96 -6.45 -42.64
C VAL A 277 13.80 -6.27 -43.59
N ALA A 278 12.57 -6.16 -43.06
CA ALA A 278 11.39 -5.94 -43.90
C ALA A 278 11.53 -4.66 -44.73
N LYS A 279 11.99 -3.56 -44.12
CA LYS A 279 12.19 -2.28 -44.80
C LYS A 279 13.31 -2.33 -45.85
N LYS A 280 14.42 -3.01 -45.58
CA LYS A 280 15.57 -3.14 -46.51
C LYS A 280 15.25 -4.06 -47.69
N LEU A 281 14.67 -5.24 -47.43
CA LEU A 281 14.35 -6.22 -48.46
C LEU A 281 13.12 -5.84 -49.29
N PHE A 282 12.02 -5.44 -48.67
CA PHE A 282 10.75 -5.22 -49.38
C PHE A 282 10.47 -3.76 -49.73
N ARG A 283 11.17 -2.80 -49.07
CA ARG A 283 11.02 -1.35 -49.27
C ARG A 283 9.59 -0.85 -49.06
N HIS A 284 8.78 -0.87 -50.11
CA HIS A 284 7.38 -0.41 -50.11
C HIS A 284 6.39 -1.55 -50.43
N GLU A 285 6.89 -2.75 -50.70
CA GLU A 285 6.07 -3.93 -50.97
C GLU A 285 5.62 -4.59 -49.67
N ASP A 286 4.44 -5.21 -49.67
CA ASP A 286 3.97 -5.99 -48.51
C ASP A 286 4.79 -7.29 -48.39
N PRO A 287 5.55 -7.48 -47.31
CA PRO A 287 6.35 -8.68 -47.12
C PRO A 287 5.50 -9.92 -46.85
N ILE A 288 4.25 -9.77 -46.36
CA ILE A 288 3.46 -10.92 -45.90
C ILE A 288 3.11 -11.85 -47.07
N GLY A 289 3.35 -13.14 -46.85
CA GLY A 289 3.04 -14.21 -47.79
C GLY A 289 4.07 -14.39 -48.91
N ARG A 290 5.06 -13.50 -49.02
CA ARG A 290 6.19 -13.64 -49.95
C ARG A 290 7.25 -14.55 -49.38
N SER A 291 8.09 -15.09 -50.24
CA SER A 291 9.22 -15.93 -49.83
C SER A 291 10.54 -15.17 -49.96
N ILE A 292 11.36 -15.26 -48.92
CA ILE A 292 12.76 -14.82 -48.95
C ILE A 292 13.68 -16.04 -48.99
N HIS A 293 14.85 -15.85 -49.59
CA HIS A 293 15.89 -16.87 -49.63
C HIS A 293 16.82 -16.68 -48.43
N ILE A 294 16.95 -17.72 -47.62
CA ILE A 294 17.78 -17.76 -46.42
C ILE A 294 18.77 -18.91 -46.58
N ILE A 295 20.06 -18.58 -46.69
CA ILE A 295 21.14 -19.55 -46.95
C ILE A 295 20.89 -20.29 -48.27
N ASP A 296 20.28 -21.48 -48.25
CA ASP A 296 20.04 -22.35 -49.41
C ASP A 296 18.54 -22.67 -49.62
N ASP A 297 17.66 -22.17 -48.75
CA ASP A 297 16.24 -22.52 -48.73
C ASP A 297 15.33 -21.28 -48.78
N PHE A 298 14.09 -21.47 -49.24
CA PHE A 298 13.07 -20.43 -49.27
C PHE A 298 12.15 -20.50 -48.05
N PHE A 299 11.96 -19.36 -47.39
CA PHE A 299 11.08 -19.20 -46.23
C PHE A 299 9.98 -18.19 -46.53
N LYS A 300 8.74 -18.57 -46.23
CA LYS A 300 7.57 -17.69 -46.39
C LYS A 300 7.44 -16.75 -45.20
N VAL A 301 7.36 -15.45 -45.47
CA VAL A 301 7.18 -14.43 -44.45
C VAL A 301 5.74 -14.46 -43.93
N VAL A 302 5.57 -14.70 -42.63
CA VAL A 302 4.24 -14.76 -41.97
C VAL A 302 3.94 -13.55 -41.09
N GLY A 303 4.95 -12.75 -40.78
CA GLY A 303 4.79 -11.52 -40.02
C GLY A 303 6.03 -10.66 -39.97
N VAL A 304 5.84 -9.44 -39.45
CA VAL A 304 6.89 -8.44 -39.24
C VAL A 304 6.76 -7.88 -37.82
N THR A 305 7.86 -7.82 -37.08
CA THR A 305 7.88 -7.22 -35.73
C THR A 305 8.08 -5.71 -35.80
N LYS A 306 7.62 -4.98 -34.77
CA LYS A 306 7.96 -3.56 -34.59
C LYS A 306 9.41 -3.41 -34.13
N PRO A 307 10.05 -2.25 -34.41
CA PRO A 307 11.35 -1.94 -33.84
C PRO A 307 11.33 -2.03 -32.32
N ARG A 308 12.35 -2.67 -31.75
CA ARG A 308 12.57 -2.75 -30.31
C ARG A 308 13.98 -2.28 -29.99
N ALA A 309 14.15 -1.65 -28.83
CA ALA A 309 15.46 -1.27 -28.34
C ALA A 309 16.27 -2.52 -27.95
N GLU A 310 17.58 -2.45 -28.15
CA GLU A 310 18.54 -3.45 -27.71
C GLU A 310 18.46 -3.63 -26.18
N ILE A 311 18.56 -4.88 -25.72
CA ILE A 311 18.71 -5.18 -24.30
C ILE A 311 20.20 -5.18 -23.97
N GLU A 312 20.61 -4.30 -23.07
CA GLU A 312 21.99 -4.20 -22.60
C GLU A 312 22.49 -5.55 -22.05
N ARG A 313 23.79 -5.80 -22.24
CA ARG A 313 24.45 -7.03 -21.81
C ARG A 313 24.34 -7.19 -20.30
N ILE A 314 23.84 -8.34 -19.86
CA ILE A 314 23.86 -8.72 -18.44
C ILE A 314 25.31 -9.03 -18.05
N LYS A 315 25.79 -8.44 -16.95
CA LYS A 315 27.13 -8.73 -16.42
C LYS A 315 27.30 -10.23 -16.18
N GLY A 316 28.41 -10.78 -16.69
CA GLY A 316 28.70 -12.21 -16.65
C GLY A 316 28.36 -12.97 -17.94
N THR A 317 27.76 -12.31 -18.95
CA THR A 317 27.49 -12.93 -20.27
C THR A 317 28.18 -12.21 -21.42
N SER A 318 28.66 -13.03 -22.36
CA SER A 318 29.34 -12.58 -23.57
C SER A 318 28.39 -12.08 -24.68
N ALA A 319 27.07 -12.20 -24.52
CA ALA A 319 26.08 -11.86 -25.54
C ALA A 319 25.10 -10.78 -25.09
N GLY A 320 25.02 -9.69 -25.86
CA GLY A 320 23.87 -8.77 -25.83
C GLY A 320 22.76 -9.29 -26.73
N GLN A 321 21.55 -8.79 -26.56
CA GLN A 321 20.45 -9.14 -27.46
C GLN A 321 20.06 -7.91 -28.27
N ASP A 322 20.60 -7.84 -29.49
CA ASP A 322 20.12 -6.94 -30.53
C ASP A 322 18.85 -7.54 -31.15
N PHE A 323 17.89 -6.66 -31.44
CA PHE A 323 16.63 -6.98 -32.11
C PHE A 323 16.62 -6.49 -33.56
N SER A 324 17.65 -5.76 -33.98
CA SER A 324 17.80 -5.24 -35.33
C SER A 324 18.41 -6.28 -36.27
N ASP A 325 18.01 -6.21 -37.54
CA ASP A 325 18.50 -7.08 -38.61
C ASP A 325 18.28 -8.59 -38.37
N ASN A 326 17.25 -8.92 -37.58
CA ASN A 326 16.90 -10.27 -37.18
C ASN A 326 15.85 -10.92 -38.08
N VAL A 327 16.06 -12.21 -38.37
CA VAL A 327 15.06 -13.09 -38.98
C VAL A 327 14.76 -14.25 -38.05
N TYR A 328 13.51 -14.37 -37.63
CA TYR A 328 13.04 -15.43 -36.74
C TYR A 328 12.51 -16.63 -37.53
N ILE A 329 12.98 -17.82 -37.19
CA ILE A 329 12.60 -19.09 -37.83
C ILE A 329 12.24 -20.10 -36.73
N PRO A 330 11.27 -21.02 -36.95
CA PRO A 330 11.01 -22.09 -35.99
C PRO A 330 12.26 -22.93 -35.72
N LEU A 331 12.58 -23.16 -34.44
CA LEU A 331 13.77 -23.89 -34.01
C LEU A 331 13.90 -25.27 -34.68
N GLU A 332 12.81 -26.05 -34.72
CA GLU A 332 12.78 -27.38 -35.35
C GLU A 332 13.04 -27.33 -36.86
N THR A 333 12.50 -26.32 -37.54
CA THR A 333 12.73 -26.14 -38.98
C THR A 333 14.20 -25.81 -39.24
N TYR A 334 14.81 -24.98 -38.39
CA TYR A 334 16.23 -24.66 -38.50
C TYR A 334 17.11 -25.91 -38.40
N TRP A 335 16.81 -26.84 -37.47
CA TRP A 335 17.61 -28.05 -37.31
C TRP A 335 17.58 -28.97 -38.52
N ILE A 336 16.41 -29.14 -39.13
CA ILE A 336 16.27 -30.04 -40.29
C ILE A 336 16.88 -29.43 -41.55
N ARG A 337 16.79 -28.10 -41.73
CA ARG A 337 17.32 -27.43 -42.93
C ARG A 337 18.82 -27.16 -42.84
N PHE A 338 19.32 -26.78 -41.67
CA PHE A 338 20.66 -26.24 -41.50
C PHE A 338 21.52 -26.97 -40.47
N GLY A 339 20.96 -27.91 -39.71
CA GLY A 339 21.56 -28.48 -38.50
C GLY A 339 22.67 -29.52 -38.69
N GLU A 340 22.75 -30.20 -39.84
CA GLU A 340 23.65 -31.36 -40.01
C GLU A 340 25.15 -31.03 -40.08
N ALA A 341 25.55 -29.78 -40.31
CA ALA A 341 26.96 -29.48 -40.61
C ALA A 341 27.78 -28.82 -39.47
N TYR A 342 27.17 -28.25 -38.41
CA TYR A 342 27.91 -27.37 -37.49
C TYR A 342 27.46 -27.31 -36.01
N SER A 343 26.46 -28.10 -35.57
CA SER A 343 25.77 -27.82 -34.29
C SER A 343 25.57 -29.04 -33.39
N THR A 344 26.61 -29.85 -33.24
CA THR A 344 26.60 -30.93 -32.25
C THR A 344 27.16 -30.39 -30.93
N GLY A 345 26.29 -30.27 -29.92
CA GLY A 345 26.64 -29.78 -28.58
C GLY A 345 27.34 -30.86 -27.75
N ASN A 346 27.76 -30.54 -26.53
CA ASN A 346 28.68 -31.36 -25.73
C ASN A 346 28.34 -32.86 -25.65
N ASN A 347 27.05 -33.21 -25.66
CA ASN A 347 26.58 -34.60 -25.54
C ASN A 347 26.24 -35.29 -26.87
N GLY A 348 26.55 -34.69 -28.02
CA GLY A 348 26.10 -35.20 -29.33
C GLY A 348 24.72 -34.68 -29.75
N GLY A 349 24.02 -33.96 -28.85
CA GLY A 349 22.70 -33.38 -29.09
C GLY A 349 22.74 -32.07 -29.90
N ARG A 350 21.56 -31.52 -30.18
CA ARG A 350 21.40 -30.24 -30.89
C ARG A 350 21.92 -29.09 -30.02
N ALA A 351 23.00 -28.44 -30.46
CA ALA A 351 23.60 -27.34 -29.70
C ALA A 351 22.72 -26.09 -29.75
N VAL A 352 22.53 -25.42 -28.62
CA VAL A 352 21.81 -24.14 -28.52
C VAL A 352 22.78 -23.02 -28.13
N SER A 353 22.56 -21.81 -28.65
CA SER A 353 23.41 -20.67 -28.34
C SER A 353 23.11 -20.13 -26.94
N GLN A 354 21.84 -20.20 -26.55
CA GLN A 354 21.34 -19.59 -25.34
C GLN A 354 20.08 -20.31 -24.85
N ILE A 355 19.99 -20.49 -23.54
CA ILE A 355 18.78 -20.92 -22.84
C ILE A 355 18.37 -19.79 -21.92
N THR A 356 17.12 -19.35 -22.04
CA THR A 356 16.56 -18.34 -21.14
C THR A 356 15.59 -19.02 -20.18
N LEU A 357 15.88 -18.96 -18.89
CA LEU A 357 15.13 -19.62 -17.83
C LEU A 357 14.26 -18.59 -17.12
N ARG A 358 12.94 -18.76 -17.18
CA ARG A 358 11.98 -17.90 -16.48
C ARG A 358 11.76 -18.41 -15.05
N LEU A 359 11.98 -17.55 -14.07
CA LEU A 359 11.79 -17.85 -12.65
C LEU A 359 10.33 -17.65 -12.21
N LYS A 360 9.91 -18.39 -11.18
CA LYS A 360 8.64 -18.15 -10.46
C LYS A 360 8.69 -16.88 -9.62
N ASP A 361 9.78 -16.72 -8.88
CA ASP A 361 10.04 -15.57 -8.02
C ASP A 361 11.42 -14.99 -8.35
N GLN A 362 11.49 -13.67 -8.36
CA GLN A 362 12.70 -12.90 -8.60
C GLN A 362 13.69 -13.02 -7.44
N ASP A 363 13.21 -13.16 -6.19
CA ASP A 363 14.07 -13.25 -5.01
C ASP A 363 14.91 -14.55 -5.01
N ASP A 364 14.46 -15.59 -5.73
CA ASP A 364 15.15 -16.87 -5.88
C ASP A 364 16.20 -16.89 -7.00
N ALA A 365 16.43 -15.78 -7.71
CA ALA A 365 17.31 -15.73 -8.87
C ALA A 365 18.76 -16.16 -8.56
N ILE A 366 19.28 -15.78 -7.39
CA ILE A 366 20.65 -16.13 -6.96
C ILE A 366 20.76 -17.63 -6.64
N ALA A 367 19.84 -18.13 -5.83
CA ALA A 367 19.82 -19.53 -5.43
C ALA A 367 19.62 -20.44 -6.65
N THR A 368 18.73 -20.04 -7.55
CA THR A 368 18.47 -20.75 -8.81
C THR A 368 19.67 -20.70 -9.74
N GLY A 369 20.36 -19.56 -9.85
CA GLY A 369 21.59 -19.44 -10.63
C GLY A 369 22.67 -20.45 -10.20
N HIS A 370 22.90 -20.58 -8.89
CA HIS A 370 23.83 -21.58 -8.36
C HIS A 370 23.35 -23.03 -8.59
N ALA A 371 22.05 -23.28 -8.48
CA ALA A 371 21.48 -24.59 -8.76
C ALA A 371 21.67 -24.99 -10.24
N VAL A 372 21.43 -24.04 -11.17
CA VAL A 372 21.67 -24.22 -12.61
C VAL A 372 23.14 -24.49 -12.88
N GLU A 373 24.04 -23.70 -12.27
CA GLU A 373 25.49 -23.90 -12.40
C GLU A 373 25.92 -25.30 -11.96
N GLN A 374 25.39 -25.78 -10.82
CA GLN A 374 25.72 -27.09 -10.30
C GLN A 374 25.10 -28.23 -11.13
N ALA A 375 23.90 -28.03 -11.68
CA ALA A 375 23.26 -28.99 -12.57
C ALA A 375 24.06 -29.15 -13.87
N LEU A 376 24.41 -28.04 -14.54
CA LEU A 376 25.19 -28.07 -15.77
C LEU A 376 26.60 -28.64 -15.56
N LYS A 377 27.26 -28.33 -14.43
CA LYS A 377 28.57 -28.92 -14.08
C LYS A 377 28.57 -30.44 -13.94
N ARG A 378 27.41 -31.08 -13.74
CA ARG A 378 27.31 -32.55 -13.67
C ARG A 378 27.21 -33.19 -15.04
N THR A 379 26.61 -32.49 -16.00
CA THR A 379 26.38 -32.98 -17.35
C THR A 379 27.51 -32.59 -18.31
N HIS A 380 28.08 -31.40 -18.13
CA HIS A 380 29.13 -30.86 -18.99
C HIS A 380 30.54 -31.29 -18.53
N LEU A 381 31.38 -31.66 -19.50
CA LEU A 381 32.77 -32.10 -19.25
C LEU A 381 33.72 -30.91 -19.00
N PHE A 382 33.39 -29.73 -19.53
CA PHE A 382 34.16 -28.50 -19.41
C PHE A 382 33.22 -27.34 -19.03
N VAL A 383 33.79 -26.21 -18.61
CA VAL A 383 33.01 -24.97 -18.42
C VAL A 383 32.85 -24.30 -19.77
N ASP A 384 31.75 -24.61 -20.45
CA ASP A 384 31.37 -24.15 -21.80
C ASP A 384 30.07 -23.31 -21.79
N PHE A 385 29.70 -22.80 -20.61
CA PHE A 385 28.54 -21.95 -20.40
C PHE A 385 28.86 -20.77 -19.50
N GLU A 386 28.10 -19.70 -19.67
CA GLU A 386 28.11 -18.49 -18.86
C GLU A 386 26.70 -18.23 -18.35
N ILE A 387 26.56 -17.92 -17.05
CA ILE A 387 25.28 -17.62 -16.43
C ILE A 387 25.21 -16.12 -16.14
N GLY A 388 24.29 -15.44 -16.82
CA GLY A 388 23.92 -14.05 -16.59
C GLY A 388 22.73 -13.97 -15.65
N VAL A 389 23.00 -13.62 -14.39
CA VAL A 389 21.96 -13.22 -13.45
C VAL A 389 21.95 -11.69 -13.40
N PRO A 390 20.79 -11.01 -13.53
CA PRO A 390 20.70 -9.55 -13.51
C PRO A 390 20.85 -8.98 -12.08
N LEU A 391 21.92 -9.35 -11.36
CA LEU A 391 22.16 -9.01 -9.95
C LEU A 391 22.14 -7.51 -9.68
N GLU A 392 22.66 -6.71 -10.60
CA GLU A 392 22.72 -5.25 -10.43
C GLU A 392 21.33 -4.63 -10.46
N LEU A 393 20.46 -5.08 -11.36
CA LEU A 393 19.08 -4.61 -11.41
C LEU A 393 18.32 -5.01 -10.14
N LEU A 394 18.51 -6.24 -9.66
CA LEU A 394 17.91 -6.73 -8.41
C LEU A 394 18.40 -5.94 -7.19
N GLN A 395 19.70 -5.71 -7.09
CA GLN A 395 20.30 -5.02 -5.96
C GLN A 395 19.98 -3.52 -5.98
N GLN A 396 19.98 -2.88 -7.15
CA GLN A 396 19.55 -1.50 -7.32
C GLN A 396 18.07 -1.37 -6.92
N ALA A 397 17.20 -2.26 -7.38
CA ALA A 397 15.79 -2.28 -6.99
C ALA A 397 15.61 -2.42 -5.48
N ARG A 398 16.33 -3.37 -4.86
CA ARG A 398 16.29 -3.60 -3.41
C ARG A 398 16.78 -2.38 -2.63
N ASN A 399 17.91 -1.79 -3.03
CA ASN A 399 18.47 -0.60 -2.37
C ASN A 399 17.55 0.62 -2.53
N THR A 400 17.01 0.85 -3.73
CA THR A 400 16.04 1.90 -3.99
C THR A 400 14.78 1.71 -3.15
N ARG A 401 14.25 0.48 -3.06
CA ARG A 401 13.11 0.14 -2.20
C ARG A 401 13.39 0.41 -0.72
N LEU A 402 14.56 0.02 -0.22
CA LEU A 402 14.96 0.26 1.17
C LEU A 402 15.13 1.75 1.47
N MET A 403 15.76 2.52 0.58
CA MET A 403 15.84 3.99 0.72
C MET A 403 14.45 4.61 0.79
N PHE A 404 13.54 4.22 -0.10
CA PHE A 404 12.18 4.73 -0.09
C PHE A 404 11.47 4.35 1.21
N MET A 405 11.53 3.09 1.64
CA MET A 405 10.95 2.67 2.93
C MET A 405 11.49 3.48 4.11
N ALA A 406 12.80 3.71 4.16
CA ALA A 406 13.44 4.49 5.22
C ALA A 406 13.02 5.97 5.21
N MET A 407 13.05 6.62 4.04
CA MET A 407 12.58 8.00 3.87
C MET A 407 11.12 8.17 4.30
N MET A 408 10.30 7.17 4.00
CA MET A 408 8.87 7.18 4.30
C MET A 408 8.59 6.95 5.78
N ALA A 409 9.33 6.05 6.42
CA ALA A 409 9.29 5.88 7.88
C ALA A 409 9.68 7.17 8.61
N LEU A 410 10.71 7.88 8.12
CA LEU A 410 11.10 9.18 8.65
C LEU A 410 9.98 10.23 8.49
N LEU A 411 9.41 10.37 7.29
CA LEU A 411 8.33 11.32 7.02
C LEU A 411 7.05 11.01 7.81
N ALA A 412 6.68 9.73 7.92
CA ALA A 412 5.54 9.30 8.73
C ALA A 412 5.76 9.60 10.22
N SER A 413 6.98 9.39 10.73
CA SER A 413 7.35 9.75 12.10
C SER A 413 7.22 11.25 12.36
N ILE A 414 7.74 12.09 11.46
CA ILE A 414 7.61 13.56 11.54
C ILE A 414 6.13 13.96 11.49
N SER A 415 5.34 13.40 10.56
CA SER A 415 3.91 13.70 10.44
C SER A 415 3.12 13.30 11.68
N LEU A 416 3.47 12.17 12.31
CA LEU A 416 2.85 11.72 13.55
C LEU A 416 3.16 12.65 14.71
N VAL A 417 4.42 13.09 14.84
CA VAL A 417 4.84 14.04 15.89
C VAL A 417 4.16 15.39 15.70
N VAL A 418 4.16 15.93 14.48
CA VAL A 418 3.50 17.22 14.16
C VAL A 418 1.99 17.14 14.37
N GLY A 419 1.36 16.05 13.93
CA GLY A 419 -0.07 15.80 14.18
C GLY A 419 -0.39 15.64 15.67
N GLY A 420 0.52 15.02 16.44
CA GLY A 420 0.38 14.87 17.89
C GLY A 420 0.48 16.18 18.66
N ILE A 421 1.37 17.09 18.25
CA ILE A 421 1.48 18.45 18.83
C ILE A 421 0.21 19.25 18.57
N GLY A 422 -0.47 19.08 17.44
CA GLY A 422 -1.72 19.79 17.15
C GLY A 422 -2.93 19.36 18.00
N ILE A 423 -2.81 18.26 18.75
CA ILE A 423 -3.87 17.73 19.64
C ILE A 423 -3.66 18.20 21.09
N MET A 424 -2.42 18.42 21.52
CA MET A 424 -2.06 19.00 22.83
C MET A 424 -2.21 20.51 22.82
#